data_AF-A0A524MWD2-F1
#
_entry.id   AF-A0A524MWD2-F1
#
_cell.length_a   1.000
_cell.length_b   1.000
_cell.length_c   1.000
_cell.angle_alpha   90.00
_cell.angle_beta   90.00
_cell.angle_gamma   90.00
#
_symmetry.space_group_name_H-M   'P 1'
#
loop_
_entity.id
_entity.type
_entity.pdbx_description
1 polymer ?
#
loop_
_entity_poly.entity_id
_entity_poly.type
_entity_poly.pdbx_seq_one_letter_code
_entity_poly.pdbx_strand_id
1 'polypeptide(L)'
;MKVEDGSKFAERIKVFLSDIAAGKTVVLIANNQSILDEYAELKRLSEESSKKGKPEEMELEISKRFGRLLSYDDKSIEKLISKYV
;
A
#
# COMPACT_ATOMS: atom_id res chain seq x y z
N MET A 1 2.62 1.93 20.33
CA MET A 1 3.43 1.95 19.10
C MET A 1 3.62 0.50 18.66
N LYS A 2 3.11 0.14 17.48
CA LYS A 2 3.23 -1.22 16.94
C LYS A 2 4.30 -1.16 15.84
N VAL A 3 5.31 -2.01 15.92
CA VAL A 3 6.42 -2.07 14.96
C VAL A 3 6.29 -3.39 14.23
N GLU A 4 6.15 -3.33 12.91
CA GLU A 4 6.08 -4.51 12.03
C GLU A 4 7.06 -4.34 10.87
N ASP A 5 7.61 -5.46 10.39
CA ASP A 5 8.37 -5.47 9.14
C ASP A 5 7.39 -5.28 7.96
N GLY A 6 7.32 -4.04 7.45
CA GLY A 6 6.47 -3.65 6.33
C GLY A 6 7.16 -3.70 4.97
N SER A 7 8.41 -4.20 4.90
CA SER A 7 9.26 -4.12 3.71
C SER A 7 8.62 -4.83 2.50
N LYS A 8 8.31 -6.12 2.64
CA LYS A 8 7.68 -6.93 1.58
C LYS A 8 6.31 -6.44 1.12
N PHE A 9 5.66 -5.62 1.95
CA PHE A 9 4.34 -5.08 1.69
C PHE A 9 4.43 -3.79 0.84
N ALA A 10 5.33 -2.86 1.19
CA ALA A 10 5.51 -1.62 0.44
C ALA A 10 6.04 -1.85 -0.99
N GLU A 11 6.81 -2.91 -1.25
CA GLU A 11 7.29 -3.27 -2.61
C GLU A 11 6.17 -3.61 -3.60
N ARG A 12 4.97 -3.94 -3.12
CA ARG A 12 3.88 -4.51 -3.94
C ARG A 12 2.81 -3.50 -4.32
N ILE A 13 2.79 -2.37 -3.64
CA ILE A 13 1.76 -1.36 -3.82
C ILE A 13 2.30 -0.30 -4.78
N LYS A 14 1.61 -0.08 -5.91
CA LYS A 14 2.08 0.81 -6.98
C LYS A 14 2.20 2.30 -6.57
N VAL A 15 1.68 2.69 -5.40
CA VAL A 15 1.88 4.04 -4.84
C VAL A 15 3.11 4.16 -3.92
N PHE A 16 3.73 3.05 -3.53
CA PHE A 16 5.01 3.05 -2.82
C PHE A 16 6.14 2.85 -3.85
N LEU A 17 7.26 3.55 -3.65
CA LEU A 17 8.46 3.30 -4.45
C LEU A 17 9.04 1.95 -4.03
N SER A 18 9.25 1.05 -4.99
CA SER A 18 9.76 -0.31 -4.78
C SER A 18 11.08 -0.34 -4.00
N ASP A 19 11.92 0.69 -4.12
CA ASP A 19 13.24 0.79 -3.46
C ASP A 19 13.18 1.25 -1.98
N ILE A 20 11.98 1.53 -1.46
CA ILE A 20 11.86 2.04 -0.08
C ILE A 20 12.00 0.92 0.96
N ALA A 21 11.80 -0.35 0.61
CA ALA A 21 11.43 -1.33 1.62
C ALA A 21 12.54 -2.30 2.06
N ALA A 22 13.40 -2.77 1.15
CA ALA A 22 14.42 -3.76 1.48
C ALA A 22 15.38 -3.27 2.59
N GLY A 23 15.42 -3.99 3.70
CA GLY A 23 16.28 -3.68 4.85
C GLY A 23 15.82 -2.50 5.71
N LYS A 24 14.58 -2.01 5.54
CA LYS A 24 14.06 -0.83 6.28
C LYS A 24 12.89 -1.19 7.18
N THR A 25 12.83 -0.52 8.34
CA THR A 25 11.68 -0.58 9.24
C THR A 25 10.63 0.43 8.80
N VAL A 26 9.38 -0.01 8.64
CA VAL A 26 8.25 0.87 8.35
C VAL A 26 7.55 1.20 9.66
N VAL A 27 7.46 2.49 10.00
CA VAL A 27 6.71 2.98 11.16
C VAL A 27 5.48 3.74 10.66
N LEU A 28 4.31 3.31 11.09
CA LEU A 28 3.04 3.96 10.78
C LEU A 28 2.65 4.87 11.94
N ILE A 29 2.40 6.13 11.62
CA ILE A 29 1.93 7.13 12.58
C ILE A 29 0.61 7.66 12.02
N ALA A 30 -0.45 7.49 12.79
CA ALA A 30 -1.78 7.99 12.47
C ALA A 30 -2.39 8.66 13.70
N ASN A 31 -3.24 9.65 13.46
CA ASN A 31 -3.98 10.35 14.52
C ASN A 31 -5.25 9.59 14.97
N ASN A 32 -5.61 8.51 14.27
CA ASN A 32 -6.80 7.71 14.53
C ASN A 32 -6.51 6.22 14.29
N GLN A 33 -7.03 5.37 15.17
CA GLN A 33 -6.94 3.91 15.06
C GLN A 33 -7.60 3.38 13.78
N SER A 34 -8.70 3.99 13.31
CA SER A 34 -9.39 3.55 12.09
C SER A 34 -8.49 3.58 10.84
N ILE A 35 -7.55 4.51 10.77
CA ILE A 35 -6.57 4.62 9.68
C ILE A 35 -5.60 3.42 9.71
N LEU A 36 -5.19 3.00 10.92
CA LEU A 36 -4.33 1.84 11.10
C LEU A 36 -5.08 0.54 10.79
N ASP A 37 -6.36 0.48 11.12
CA ASP A 37 -7.22 -0.67 10.82
C ASP A 37 -7.44 -0.80 9.30
N GLU A 38 -7.70 0.31 8.60
CA GLU A 38 -7.80 0.32 7.14
C GLU A 38 -6.46 -0.07 6.48
N TYR A 39 -5.33 0.43 7.00
CA TYR A 39 -4.01 0.01 6.53
C TYR A 39 -3.83 -1.51 6.67
N ALA A 40 -4.19 -2.08 7.83
CA ALA A 40 -4.07 -3.51 8.10
C ALA A 40 -4.98 -4.36 7.20
N GLU A 41 -6.21 -3.89 6.95
CA GLU A 41 -7.13 -4.53 6.01
C GLU A 41 -6.55 -4.54 4.59
N LEU A 42 -6.07 -3.40 4.11
CA LEU A 42 -5.49 -3.28 2.78
C LEU A 42 -4.21 -4.12 2.62
N LYS A 43 -3.39 -4.22 3.68
CA LYS A 43 -2.24 -5.15 3.72
C LYS A 43 -2.70 -6.60 3.56
N ARG A 44 -3.73 -7.03 4.30
CA ARG A 44 -4.30 -8.37 4.17
C ARG A 44 -4.84 -8.64 2.76
N LEU A 45 -5.56 -7.67 2.18
CA LEU A 45 -6.09 -7.78 0.81
C LEU A 45 -4.97 -7.93 -0.23
N SER A 46 -3.87 -7.18 -0.08
CA SER A 46 -2.69 -7.31 -0.96
C SER A 46 -2.02 -8.68 -0.85
N GLU A 47 -1.93 -9.24 0.36
CA GLU A 47 -1.40 -10.58 0.59
C GLU A 47 -2.31 -11.66 -0.02
N GLU A 48 -3.63 -11.50 0.06
CA GLU A 48 -4.61 -12.40 -0.57
C GLU A 48 -4.58 -12.32 -2.10
N SER A 49 -4.55 -11.11 -2.65
CA SER A 49 -4.35 -10.86 -4.09
C SER A 49 -3.08 -11.55 -4.60
N SER A 50 -1.99 -11.41 -3.86
CA SER A 50 -0.71 -12.06 -4.17
C SER A 50 -0.84 -13.59 -4.26
N LYS A 51 -1.60 -14.23 -3.36
CA LYS A 51 -1.85 -15.67 -3.40
C LYS A 51 -2.71 -16.11 -4.59
N LYS A 52 -3.52 -15.19 -5.13
CA LYS A 52 -4.39 -15.42 -6.29
C LYS A 52 -3.74 -15.04 -7.62
N GLY A 53 -2.44 -14.74 -7.64
CA GLY A 53 -1.72 -14.37 -8.87
C GLY A 53 -1.82 -12.90 -9.26
N LYS A 54 -2.20 -12.02 -8.32
CA LYS A 54 -2.25 -10.55 -8.48
C LYS A 54 -3.16 -10.09 -9.64
N PRO A 55 -4.49 -10.30 -9.54
CA PRO A 55 -5.42 -9.77 -10.55
C PRO A 55 -5.26 -8.26 -10.70
N GLU A 56 -5.11 -7.79 -11.93
CA GLU A 56 -4.76 -6.38 -12.21
C GLU A 56 -5.78 -5.38 -11.63
N GLU A 57 -7.06 -5.68 -11.74
CA GLU A 57 -8.14 -4.85 -11.18
C GLU A 57 -8.05 -4.74 -9.65
N MET A 58 -7.73 -5.83 -8.97
CA MET A 58 -7.60 -5.89 -7.51
C MET A 58 -6.35 -5.12 -7.05
N GLU A 59 -5.22 -5.27 -7.74
CA GLU A 59 -4.00 -4.51 -7.46
C GLU A 59 -4.21 -3.00 -7.69
N LEU A 60 -4.95 -2.64 -8.72
CA LEU A 60 -5.31 -1.25 -9.03
C LEU A 60 -6.18 -0.63 -7.92
N GLU A 61 -7.21 -1.35 -7.49
CA GLU A 61 -8.10 -0.92 -6.41
C GLU A 61 -7.35 -0.73 -5.09
N ILE A 62 -6.53 -1.72 -4.70
CA ILE A 62 -5.72 -1.66 -3.50
C ILE A 62 -4.75 -0.47 -3.55
N SER A 63 -4.11 -0.24 -4.71
CA SER A 63 -3.19 0.89 -4.89
C SER A 63 -3.90 2.24 -4.76
N LYS A 64 -5.11 2.39 -5.30
CA LYS A 64 -5.93 3.61 -5.16
C LYS A 64 -6.33 3.85 -3.70
N ARG A 65 -6.80 2.81 -3.00
CA ARG A 65 -7.17 2.92 -1.58
C ARG A 65 -5.97 3.30 -0.72
N PHE A 66 -4.80 2.71 -0.96
CA PHE A 66 -3.56 3.12 -0.29
C PHE A 66 -3.18 4.57 -0.56
N GLY A 67 -3.27 5.02 -1.81
CA GLY A 67 -2.95 6.41 -2.15
C GLY A 67 -3.80 7.40 -1.38
N ARG A 68 -5.11 7.13 -1.28
CA ARG A 68 -6.05 7.95 -0.51
C ARG A 68 -5.78 7.91 0.99
N LEU A 69 -5.49 6.72 1.53
CA LEU A 69 -5.13 6.55 2.94
C LEU A 69 -3.87 7.35 3.31
N LEU A 70 -2.93 7.46 2.37
CA LEU A 70 -1.71 8.28 2.49
C LEU A 70 -1.92 9.76 2.11
N SER A 71 -3.17 10.18 1.91
CA SER A 71 -3.56 11.55 1.58
C SER A 71 -3.03 12.07 0.24
N TYR A 72 -2.71 11.19 -0.72
CA TYR A 72 -2.50 11.60 -2.10
C TYR A 72 -3.83 12.00 -2.75
N ASP A 73 -3.81 13.07 -3.53
CA ASP A 73 -4.93 13.45 -4.39
C ASP A 73 -5.07 12.49 -5.58
N ASP A 74 -6.27 12.39 -6.15
CA ASP A 74 -6.55 11.44 -7.23
C ASP A 74 -5.62 11.62 -8.46
N LYS A 75 -5.19 12.85 -8.79
CA LYS A 75 -4.26 13.06 -9.92
C LYS A 75 -2.87 12.51 -9.62
N SER A 76 -2.39 12.68 -8.39
CA SER A 76 -1.11 12.11 -7.94
C SER A 76 -1.17 10.58 -7.93
N ILE A 77 -2.29 10.00 -7.49
CA ILE A 77 -2.52 8.55 -7.50
C ILE A 77 -2.48 8.00 -8.93
N GLU A 78 -3.21 8.61 -9.86
CA GLU A 78 -3.23 8.21 -11.27
C GLU A 78 -1.84 8.30 -11.91
N LYS A 79 -1.10 9.38 -11.63
CA LYS A 79 0.27 9.57 -12.12
C LYS A 79 1.25 8.53 -11.57
N LEU A 80 1.07 8.09 -10.33
CA LEU A 80 1.91 7.04 -9.73
C LEU A 80 1.59 5.68 -10.34
N ILE A 81 0.31 5.36 -10.48
CA ILE A 81 -0.15 4.09 -11.06
C ILE A 81 0.28 3.96 -12.52
N SER A 82 0.17 5.02 -13.33
CA SER A 82 0.50 4.98 -14.76
C SER A 82 1.98 4.75 -15.06
N LYS A 83 2.88 4.91 -14.07
CA LYS A 83 4.30 4.55 -14.21
C LYS A 83 4.56 3.03 -14.15
N TYR A 84 3.55 2.25 -13.75
CA TYR A 84 3.62 0.80 -13.55
C TYR A 84 2.60 0.05 -14.42
N VAL A 85 2.08 0.69 -15.48
CA VAL A 85 1.25 0.12 -16.55
C VAL A 85 2.08 0.12 -17.83
#